data_AF-A0A509JA47-F1
#
_entry.id   AF-A0A509JA47-F1
#
_cell.length_a   1.000
_cell.length_b   1.000
_cell.length_c   1.000
_cell.angle_alpha   90.00
_cell.angle_beta   90.00
_cell.angle_gamma   90.00
#
_symmetry.space_group_name_H-M   'P 1'
#
loop_
_entity.id
_entity.type
_entity.pdbx_description
1 polymer ?
#
loop_
_entity_poly.entity_id
_entity_poly.type
_entity_poly.pdbx_seq_one_letter_code
_entity_poly.pdbx_strand_id
1 'polypeptide(L)'
;MKIGVIGGGQLGRMLALAGTPLGMNFAFLDPAPDACAASLGEHIRADYGDQEHLRQLADEVDLVTFEFESVPAETVAFLSQFVPVYPNAESLRIARDRWFEKSMFKDLGIPTPDFADVQSQADLDAAAAAIGLPAVLKTRTLGYDGKGQKVLRQPADVQGAFAELGSVPCILEGFVPFTGEVSLVAVRARDGETRFYPLVHNTHDSGILKLSVASSAHPLQALAEDYVGRVLARLDYVGVLAFEFFEVDGGLKANEIAPRVHNSGHWTIEGAECSQFENHLRAVAGLPLGSTAKVGESAMLNFIGAVPPVDQVVAVADCHLHHYGKAFKNGRKVGHATLRCADRATLQARIAEVEALIEA
;
A
#
# COMPACT_ATOMS: atom_id res chain seq x y z
N MET A 1 12.23 -22.98 3.89
CA MET A 1 12.07 -22.16 2.68
C MET A 1 12.79 -20.83 2.90
N LYS A 2 13.63 -20.36 1.97
CA LYS A 2 14.27 -19.04 2.00
C LYS A 2 13.58 -18.12 0.99
N ILE A 3 13.12 -16.96 1.42
CA ILE A 3 12.37 -15.99 0.62
C ILE A 3 13.26 -14.77 0.38
N GLY A 4 13.43 -14.40 -0.88
CA GLY A 4 14.04 -13.13 -1.26
C GLY A 4 13.02 -12.00 -1.22
N VAL A 5 13.41 -10.84 -0.69
CA VAL A 5 12.58 -9.63 -0.67
C VAL A 5 13.38 -8.48 -1.27
N ILE A 6 12.84 -7.88 -2.34
CA ILE A 6 13.39 -6.63 -2.89
C ILE A 6 12.89 -5.46 -2.05
N GLY A 7 13.84 -4.79 -1.40
CA GLY A 7 13.60 -3.79 -0.36
C GLY A 7 13.66 -4.36 1.06
N GLY A 8 14.30 -3.62 1.95
CA GLY A 8 14.57 -3.97 3.35
C GLY A 8 13.98 -2.97 4.33
N GLY A 9 12.93 -2.25 3.95
CA GLY A 9 12.15 -1.35 4.78
C GLY A 9 11.24 -2.06 5.80
N GLN A 10 10.25 -1.32 6.30
CA GLN A 10 9.39 -1.78 7.38
C GLN A 10 8.43 -2.89 6.94
N LEU A 11 8.07 -2.93 5.67
CA LEU A 11 7.14 -3.91 5.15
C LEU A 11 7.85 -5.27 5.01
N GLY A 12 9.09 -5.28 4.51
CA GLY A 12 10.00 -6.42 4.53
C GLY A 12 10.29 -6.90 5.94
N ARG A 13 10.50 -5.99 6.90
CA ARG A 13 10.62 -6.34 8.32
C ARG A 13 9.40 -7.09 8.83
N MET A 14 8.20 -6.58 8.58
CA MET A 14 6.95 -7.19 9.05
C MET A 14 6.62 -8.50 8.33
N LEU A 15 7.00 -8.66 7.05
CA LEU A 15 6.99 -9.96 6.37
C LEU A 15 7.89 -10.95 7.13
N ALA A 16 9.14 -10.59 7.41
CA ALA A 16 10.07 -11.49 8.09
C ALA A 16 9.57 -11.93 9.47
N LEU A 17 9.03 -10.99 10.26
CA LEU A 17 8.46 -11.28 11.57
C LEU A 17 7.25 -12.24 11.48
N ALA A 18 6.39 -12.08 10.48
CA ALA A 18 5.24 -12.96 10.26
C ALA A 18 5.61 -14.33 9.70
N GLY A 19 6.69 -14.43 8.90
CA GLY A 19 7.12 -15.68 8.28
C GLY A 19 8.03 -16.54 9.14
N THR A 20 8.75 -15.95 10.09
CA THR A 20 9.66 -16.70 10.99
C THR A 20 8.94 -17.84 11.73
N PRO A 21 7.73 -17.64 12.32
CA PRO A 21 6.96 -18.73 12.94
C PRO A 21 6.56 -19.86 11.97
N LEU A 22 6.51 -19.59 10.66
CA LEU A 22 6.22 -20.58 9.62
C LEU A 22 7.48 -21.35 9.17
N GLY A 23 8.63 -21.11 9.80
CA GLY A 23 9.91 -21.74 9.43
C GLY A 23 10.52 -21.16 8.14
N MET A 24 10.19 -19.91 7.81
CA MET A 24 10.75 -19.21 6.66
C MET A 24 12.02 -18.43 7.06
N ASN A 25 13.02 -18.45 6.19
CA ASN A 25 14.22 -17.61 6.27
C ASN A 25 14.16 -16.51 5.21
N PHE A 26 14.90 -15.42 5.38
CA PHE A 26 14.80 -14.26 4.50
C PHE A 26 16.16 -13.77 4.00
N ALA A 27 16.18 -13.24 2.78
CA ALA A 27 17.25 -12.42 2.25
C ALA A 27 16.64 -11.12 1.68
N PHE A 28 17.24 -9.98 2.00
CA PHE A 28 16.78 -8.65 1.61
C PHE A 28 17.82 -8.01 0.70
N LEU A 29 17.40 -7.57 -0.49
CA LEU A 29 18.23 -6.71 -1.34
C LEU A 29 17.80 -5.26 -1.15
N ASP A 30 18.65 -4.46 -0.53
CA ASP A 30 18.40 -3.05 -0.24
C ASP A 30 19.71 -2.25 -0.19
N PRO A 31 19.81 -1.11 -0.90
CA PRO A 31 21.04 -0.32 -0.94
C PRO A 31 21.36 0.38 0.40
N ALA A 32 20.36 0.62 1.25
CA ALA A 32 20.53 1.34 2.50
C ALA A 32 21.33 0.51 3.51
N PRO A 33 22.41 1.05 4.11
CA PRO A 33 23.16 0.35 5.16
C PRO A 33 22.32 0.04 6.41
N ASP A 34 21.30 0.86 6.67
CA ASP A 34 20.43 0.81 7.85
C ASP A 34 19.03 0.28 7.49
N ALA A 35 18.96 -0.64 6.53
CA ALA A 35 17.71 -1.31 6.16
C ALA A 35 17.02 -1.91 7.39
N CYS A 36 15.74 -1.56 7.57
CA CYS A 36 14.89 -1.93 8.71
C CYS A 36 14.79 -3.44 8.94
N ALA A 37 14.82 -4.23 7.86
CA ALA A 37 14.72 -5.69 7.88
C ALA A 37 16.07 -6.41 8.03
N ALA A 38 17.20 -5.70 8.00
CA ALA A 38 18.55 -6.31 7.93
C ALA A 38 18.88 -7.24 9.10
N SER A 39 18.24 -7.06 10.27
CA SER A 39 18.44 -7.93 11.43
C SER A 39 17.64 -9.24 11.41
N LEU A 40 16.77 -9.43 10.40
CA LEU A 40 15.83 -10.55 10.32
C LEU A 40 16.16 -11.52 9.17
N GLY A 41 17.30 -11.36 8.53
CA GLY A 41 17.74 -12.19 7.42
C GLY A 41 19.08 -11.73 6.88
N GLU A 42 19.47 -12.32 5.76
CA GLU A 42 20.66 -11.87 5.03
C GLU A 42 20.39 -10.51 4.38
N HIS A 43 21.35 -9.59 4.45
CA HIS A 43 21.24 -8.26 3.85
C HIS A 43 22.24 -8.12 2.70
N ILE A 44 21.73 -8.19 1.47
CA ILE A 44 22.47 -7.97 0.24
C ILE A 44 22.42 -6.47 -0.07
N ARG A 45 23.56 -5.81 0.13
CA ARG A 45 23.68 -4.35 0.00
C ARG A 45 24.01 -3.94 -1.43
N ALA A 46 22.97 -3.81 -2.24
CA ALA A 46 23.11 -3.43 -3.64
C ALA A 46 21.94 -2.56 -4.13
N ASP A 47 22.17 -1.81 -5.20
CA ASP A 47 21.11 -1.10 -5.90
C ASP A 47 20.11 -2.09 -6.51
N TYR A 48 18.84 -1.70 -6.60
CA TYR A 48 17.77 -2.58 -7.10
C TYR A 48 17.97 -3.06 -8.54
N GLY A 49 18.82 -2.40 -9.33
CA GLY A 49 19.16 -2.76 -10.70
C GLY A 49 20.48 -3.55 -10.86
N ASP A 50 21.17 -3.85 -9.77
CA ASP A 50 22.44 -4.59 -9.81
C ASP A 50 22.20 -6.06 -10.16
N GLN A 51 22.45 -6.42 -11.42
CA GLN A 51 22.19 -7.77 -11.92
C GLN A 51 23.06 -8.85 -11.28
N GLU A 52 24.26 -8.52 -10.79
CA GLU A 52 25.14 -9.48 -10.12
C GLU A 52 24.53 -9.89 -8.79
N HIS A 53 24.14 -8.92 -7.96
CA HIS A 53 23.52 -9.17 -6.67
C HIS A 53 22.08 -9.71 -6.80
N LEU A 54 21.34 -9.32 -7.84
CA LEU A 54 20.05 -9.94 -8.16
C LEU A 54 20.22 -11.42 -8.53
N ARG A 55 21.27 -11.76 -9.27
CA ARG A 55 21.59 -13.15 -9.59
C ARG A 55 21.98 -13.93 -8.34
N GLN A 56 22.83 -13.35 -7.49
CA GLN A 56 23.18 -13.92 -6.18
C GLN A 56 21.91 -14.22 -5.37
N LEU A 57 21.02 -13.24 -5.23
CA LEU A 57 19.76 -13.44 -4.51
C LEU A 57 18.94 -14.59 -5.12
N ALA A 58 18.78 -14.62 -6.43
CA ALA A 58 18.01 -15.65 -7.12
C ALA A 58 18.59 -17.06 -6.96
N ASP A 59 19.91 -17.19 -6.81
CA ASP A 59 20.61 -18.47 -6.61
C ASP A 59 20.41 -19.07 -5.21
N GLU A 60 20.03 -18.25 -4.24
CA GLU A 60 19.97 -18.64 -2.83
C GLU A 60 18.56 -18.81 -2.27
N VAL A 61 17.53 -18.35 -2.99
CA VAL A 61 16.15 -18.28 -2.49
C VAL A 61 15.20 -19.16 -3.29
N ASP A 62 14.14 -19.65 -2.64
CA ASP A 62 13.12 -20.49 -3.28
C ASP A 62 12.11 -19.67 -4.10
N LEU A 63 11.92 -18.40 -3.74
CA LEU A 63 11.05 -17.43 -4.41
C LEU A 63 11.45 -16.00 -4.03
N VAL A 64 11.03 -15.02 -4.83
CA VAL A 64 11.19 -13.59 -4.54
C VAL A 64 9.83 -12.89 -4.44
N THR A 65 9.72 -11.97 -3.50
CA THR A 65 8.67 -10.94 -3.43
C THR A 65 9.30 -9.55 -3.30
N PHE A 66 8.49 -8.51 -3.25
CA PHE A 66 8.94 -7.14 -3.09
C PHE A 66 8.04 -6.35 -2.14
N GLU A 67 8.62 -5.39 -1.43
CA GLU A 67 7.90 -4.65 -0.40
C GLU A 67 7.35 -3.30 -0.89
N PHE A 68 7.73 -2.82 -2.08
CA PHE A 68 7.34 -1.52 -2.62
C PHE A 68 7.02 -1.59 -4.12
N GLU A 69 6.11 -0.75 -4.56
CA GLU A 69 5.54 -0.71 -5.92
C GLU A 69 6.47 -0.03 -6.92
N SER A 70 7.49 0.70 -6.48
CA SER A 70 8.44 1.38 -7.37
C SER A 70 9.66 0.54 -7.75
N VAL A 71 9.64 -0.77 -7.49
CA VAL A 71 10.71 -1.68 -7.96
C VAL A 71 10.83 -1.55 -9.48
N PRO A 72 12.06 -1.42 -10.03
CA PRO A 72 12.25 -1.35 -11.47
C PRO A 72 11.64 -2.57 -12.16
N ALA A 73 10.94 -2.36 -13.28
CA ALA A 73 10.27 -3.46 -13.98
C ALA A 73 11.31 -4.45 -14.55
N GLU A 74 12.48 -3.93 -14.90
CA GLU A 74 13.63 -4.68 -15.39
C GLU A 74 14.17 -5.62 -14.30
N THR A 75 14.14 -5.20 -13.03
CA THR A 75 14.55 -6.02 -11.88
C THR A 75 13.67 -7.26 -11.76
N VAL A 76 12.35 -7.09 -11.80
CA VAL A 76 11.40 -8.21 -11.71
C VAL A 76 11.52 -9.11 -12.94
N ALA A 77 11.64 -8.54 -14.13
CA ALA A 77 11.80 -9.29 -15.38
C ALA A 77 13.11 -10.10 -15.42
N PHE A 78 14.18 -9.58 -14.84
CA PHE A 78 15.46 -10.28 -14.71
C PHE A 78 15.35 -11.46 -13.74
N LEU A 79 14.85 -11.23 -12.52
CA LEU A 79 14.71 -12.27 -11.50
C LEU A 79 13.80 -13.42 -11.95
N SER A 80 12.72 -13.09 -12.66
CA SER A 80 11.73 -14.06 -13.16
C SER A 80 12.31 -15.08 -14.14
N GLN A 81 13.52 -14.86 -14.67
CA GLN A 81 14.23 -15.83 -15.52
C GLN A 81 14.85 -16.97 -14.71
N PHE A 82 14.98 -16.81 -13.39
CA PHE A 82 15.78 -17.68 -12.54
C PHE A 82 15.01 -18.26 -11.36
N VAL A 83 14.08 -17.48 -10.79
CA VAL A 83 13.36 -17.83 -9.57
C VAL A 83 11.92 -17.31 -9.67
N PRO A 84 10.90 -17.99 -9.10
CA PRO A 84 9.53 -17.48 -9.10
C PRO A 84 9.44 -16.12 -8.39
N VAL A 85 8.81 -15.14 -9.04
CA VAL A 85 8.57 -13.80 -8.47
C VAL A 85 7.08 -13.54 -8.33
N TYR A 86 6.67 -13.10 -7.13
CA TYR A 86 5.29 -12.77 -6.83
C TYR A 86 5.17 -11.41 -6.12
N PRO A 87 4.16 -10.58 -6.44
CA PRO A 87 3.24 -10.75 -7.57
C PRO A 87 3.98 -10.61 -8.92
N ASN A 88 3.28 -10.92 -10.02
CA ASN A 88 3.89 -10.94 -11.35
C ASN A 88 4.27 -9.53 -11.86
N ALA A 89 5.18 -9.48 -12.84
CA ALA A 89 5.68 -8.22 -13.42
C ALA A 89 4.57 -7.34 -14.03
N GLU A 90 3.53 -7.96 -14.59
CA GLU A 90 2.41 -7.24 -15.21
C GLU A 90 1.59 -6.45 -14.17
N SER A 91 1.38 -7.03 -12.99
CA SER A 91 0.72 -6.36 -11.86
C SER A 91 1.48 -5.11 -11.43
N LEU A 92 2.81 -5.22 -11.35
CA LEU A 92 3.68 -4.09 -11.05
C LEU A 92 3.63 -3.03 -12.16
N ARG A 93 3.70 -3.45 -13.43
CA ARG A 93 3.65 -2.55 -14.59
C ARG A 93 2.36 -1.72 -14.61
N ILE A 94 1.22 -2.35 -14.31
CA ILE A 94 -0.08 -1.66 -14.27
C ILE A 94 -0.15 -0.71 -13.08
N ALA A 95 0.17 -1.17 -11.87
CA ALA A 95 0.05 -0.34 -10.67
C ALA A 95 1.04 0.85 -10.63
N ARG A 96 2.17 0.76 -11.34
CA ARG A 96 3.17 1.84 -11.40
C ARG A 96 2.77 3.03 -12.27
N ASP A 97 1.83 2.84 -13.19
CA ASP A 97 1.40 3.87 -14.14
C ASP A 97 -0.08 4.18 -13.96
N ARG A 98 -0.38 5.37 -13.44
CA ARG A 98 -1.75 5.83 -13.16
C ARG A 98 -2.66 5.74 -14.39
N TRP A 99 -2.15 5.93 -15.60
CA TRP A 99 -2.95 5.79 -16.80
C TRP A 99 -3.34 4.33 -17.06
N PHE A 100 -2.39 3.40 -16.97
CA PHE A 100 -2.67 1.96 -17.16
C PHE A 100 -3.59 1.43 -16.06
N GLU A 101 -3.37 1.86 -14.83
CA GLU A 101 -4.21 1.52 -13.70
C GLU A 101 -5.66 2.00 -13.90
N LYS A 102 -5.87 3.29 -14.17
CA LYS A 102 -7.22 3.85 -14.37
C LYS A 102 -7.91 3.28 -15.61
N SER A 103 -7.14 3.02 -16.67
CA SER A 103 -7.66 2.34 -17.87
C SER A 103 -8.14 0.93 -17.54
N MET A 104 -7.38 0.15 -16.77
CA MET A 104 -7.80 -1.19 -16.32
C MET A 104 -9.09 -1.11 -15.48
N PHE A 105 -9.20 -0.16 -14.55
CA PHE A 105 -10.42 0.01 -13.76
C PHE A 105 -11.64 0.27 -14.65
N LYS A 106 -11.49 1.16 -15.64
CA LYS A 106 -12.54 1.46 -16.61
C LYS A 106 -12.93 0.22 -17.44
N ASP A 107 -11.95 -0.53 -17.94
CA ASP A 107 -12.18 -1.77 -18.70
C ASP A 107 -12.90 -2.84 -17.87
N LEU A 108 -12.62 -2.88 -16.57
CA LEU A 108 -13.28 -3.77 -15.62
C LEU A 108 -14.64 -3.27 -15.16
N GLY A 109 -15.09 -2.08 -15.57
CA GLY A 109 -16.35 -1.49 -15.11
C GLY A 109 -16.34 -1.10 -13.63
N ILE A 110 -15.18 -0.63 -13.14
CA ILE A 110 -15.00 -0.09 -11.79
C ILE A 110 -15.04 1.44 -11.90
N PRO A 111 -15.95 2.14 -11.21
CA PRO A 111 -16.05 3.60 -11.30
C PRO A 111 -14.75 4.30 -10.90
N THR A 112 -14.33 5.29 -11.68
CA THR A 112 -13.17 6.16 -11.38
C THR A 112 -13.62 7.63 -11.37
N PRO A 113 -12.78 8.58 -10.89
CA PRO A 113 -12.90 9.96 -11.35
C PRO A 113 -12.78 10.01 -12.89
N ASP A 114 -13.32 11.04 -13.53
CA ASP A 114 -13.00 11.30 -14.93
C ASP A 114 -11.51 11.59 -15.06
N PHE A 115 -10.86 11.04 -16.09
CA PHE A 115 -9.41 11.17 -16.26
C PHE A 115 -8.99 11.29 -17.72
N ALA A 116 -7.86 11.96 -17.96
CA ALA A 116 -7.27 12.16 -19.29
C ALA A 116 -5.73 12.07 -19.25
N ASP A 117 -5.14 11.49 -20.30
CA ASP A 117 -3.68 11.45 -20.50
C ASP A 117 -3.19 12.85 -20.93
N VAL A 118 -2.08 13.28 -20.34
CA VAL A 118 -1.49 14.61 -20.57
C VAL A 118 -0.02 14.43 -20.93
N GLN A 119 0.32 14.68 -22.20
CA GLN A 119 1.69 14.59 -22.70
C GLN A 119 2.29 15.96 -23.05
N SER A 120 1.49 17.02 -22.97
CA SER A 120 1.87 18.39 -23.25
C SER A 120 0.97 19.39 -22.51
N GLN A 121 1.36 20.67 -22.49
CA GLN A 121 0.49 21.73 -21.97
C GLN A 121 -0.82 21.86 -22.75
N ALA A 122 -0.79 21.64 -24.08
CA ALA A 122 -2.01 21.69 -24.89
C ALA A 122 -2.99 20.57 -24.51
N ASP A 123 -2.50 19.37 -24.21
CA ASP A 123 -3.32 18.27 -23.70
C ASP A 123 -3.93 18.62 -22.34
N LEU A 124 -3.15 19.25 -21.47
CA LEU A 124 -3.63 19.71 -20.17
C LEU A 124 -4.77 20.74 -20.31
N ASP A 125 -4.59 21.74 -21.19
CA ASP A 125 -5.60 22.76 -21.44
C ASP A 125 -6.90 22.14 -21.97
N ALA A 126 -6.79 21.19 -22.91
CA ALA A 126 -7.94 20.46 -23.47
C ALA A 126 -8.62 19.57 -22.41
N ALA A 127 -7.85 18.84 -21.62
CA ALA A 127 -8.36 17.97 -20.56
C ALA A 127 -9.07 18.78 -19.47
N ALA A 128 -8.52 19.92 -19.06
CA ALA A 128 -9.14 20.79 -18.06
C ALA A 128 -10.46 21.39 -18.56
N ALA A 129 -10.56 21.70 -19.86
CA ALA A 129 -11.82 22.14 -20.47
C ALA A 129 -12.88 21.03 -20.53
N ALA A 130 -12.47 19.77 -20.71
CA ALA A 130 -13.38 18.62 -20.82
C ALA A 130 -13.84 18.08 -19.45
N ILE A 131 -12.91 17.93 -18.49
CA ILE A 131 -13.18 17.38 -17.15
C ILE A 131 -13.74 18.46 -16.22
N GLY A 132 -13.32 19.71 -16.39
CA GLY A 132 -13.66 20.81 -15.51
C GLY A 132 -12.74 20.92 -14.28
N LEU A 133 -12.99 21.94 -13.46
CA LEU A 133 -12.25 22.24 -12.24
C LEU A 133 -13.20 22.24 -11.02
N PRO A 134 -12.72 21.86 -9.81
CA PRO A 134 -11.35 21.49 -9.50
C PRO A 134 -10.92 20.14 -10.09
N ALA A 135 -9.62 20.01 -10.38
CA ALA A 135 -8.98 18.79 -10.87
C ALA A 135 -7.60 18.61 -10.21
N VAL A 136 -7.03 17.42 -10.33
CA VAL A 136 -5.68 17.11 -9.83
C VAL A 136 -4.84 16.60 -10.99
N LEU A 137 -3.78 17.34 -11.32
CA LEU A 137 -2.76 16.90 -12.26
C LEU A 137 -1.74 16.05 -11.50
N LYS A 138 -1.46 14.84 -11.96
CA LYS A 138 -0.51 13.90 -11.34
C LYS A 138 0.48 13.38 -12.38
N THR A 139 1.74 13.26 -12.01
CA THR A 139 2.70 12.46 -12.80
C THR A 139 2.23 11.01 -12.88
N ARG A 140 2.37 10.37 -14.04
CA ARG A 140 1.88 9.00 -14.25
C ARG A 140 2.63 7.95 -13.43
N THR A 141 3.92 8.17 -13.20
CA THR A 141 4.81 7.25 -12.48
C THR A 141 5.58 7.99 -11.40
N LEU A 142 6.10 7.27 -10.40
CA LEU A 142 6.99 7.79 -9.35
C LEU A 142 6.37 8.80 -8.36
N GLY A 143 5.06 9.03 -8.41
CA GLY A 143 4.33 9.81 -7.39
C GLY A 143 4.05 8.96 -6.14
N TYR A 144 4.31 9.50 -4.95
CA TYR A 144 4.04 8.86 -3.64
C TYR A 144 3.79 9.90 -2.56
N ASP A 145 3.00 9.56 -1.53
CA ASP A 145 2.66 10.44 -0.37
C ASP A 145 2.37 11.90 -0.81
N GLY A 146 1.60 12.09 -1.88
CA GLY A 146 1.21 13.39 -2.42
C GLY A 146 2.28 14.18 -3.18
N LYS A 147 3.43 13.58 -3.53
CA LYS A 147 4.44 14.17 -4.43
C LYS A 147 4.11 13.94 -5.89
N GLY A 148 4.55 14.87 -6.74
CA GLY A 148 4.33 14.79 -8.19
C GLY A 148 2.87 15.02 -8.57
N GLN A 149 2.15 15.85 -7.80
CA GLN A 149 0.78 16.25 -8.09
C GLN A 149 0.55 17.73 -7.80
N LYS A 150 -0.40 18.34 -8.51
CA LYS A 150 -0.84 19.73 -8.34
C LYS A 150 -2.35 19.79 -8.43
N VAL A 151 -2.99 20.39 -7.41
CA VAL A 151 -4.43 20.66 -7.43
C VAL A 151 -4.67 21.93 -8.24
N LEU A 152 -5.53 21.83 -9.25
CA LEU A 152 -5.96 22.92 -10.12
C LEU A 152 -7.37 23.33 -9.69
N ARG A 153 -7.54 24.50 -9.10
CA ARG A 153 -8.81 24.99 -8.56
C ARG A 153 -9.49 25.99 -9.48
N GLN A 154 -8.71 26.77 -10.22
CA GLN A 154 -9.19 27.82 -11.12
C GLN A 154 -8.40 27.79 -12.44
N PRO A 155 -8.92 28.41 -13.53
CA PRO A 155 -8.28 28.37 -14.83
C PRO A 155 -6.82 28.85 -14.84
N ALA A 156 -6.49 29.83 -13.98
CA ALA A 156 -5.13 30.35 -13.85
C ALA A 156 -4.12 29.31 -13.33
N ASP A 157 -4.58 28.28 -12.60
CA ASP A 157 -3.70 27.25 -12.05
C ASP A 157 -3.20 26.29 -13.14
N VAL A 158 -3.93 26.17 -14.26
CA VAL A 158 -3.67 25.25 -15.37
C VAL A 158 -2.44 25.66 -16.16
N GLN A 159 -2.26 26.98 -16.35
CA GLN A 159 -1.18 27.53 -17.15
C GLN A 159 0.19 27.19 -16.55
N GLY A 160 1.01 26.45 -17.28
CA GLY A 160 2.38 26.10 -16.87
C GLY A 160 2.47 24.95 -15.86
N ALA A 161 1.34 24.41 -15.38
CA ALA A 161 1.33 23.31 -14.41
C ALA A 161 2.00 22.03 -14.95
N PHE A 162 1.93 21.78 -16.25
CA PHE A 162 2.65 20.65 -16.87
C PHE A 162 4.17 20.79 -16.73
N ALA A 163 4.69 22.00 -16.96
CA ALA A 163 6.11 22.30 -16.83
C ALA A 163 6.56 22.28 -15.36
N GLU A 164 5.72 22.73 -14.43
CA GLU A 164 5.98 22.64 -12.99
C GLU A 164 6.15 21.20 -12.50
N LEU A 165 5.40 20.25 -13.09
CA LEU A 165 5.58 18.81 -12.83
C LEU A 165 6.71 18.17 -13.66
N GLY A 166 7.54 18.98 -14.31
CA GLY A 166 8.75 18.54 -14.99
C GLY A 166 8.55 18.12 -16.45
N SER A 167 7.40 18.43 -17.06
CA SER A 167 7.08 18.10 -18.46
C SER A 167 7.19 16.61 -18.77
N VAL A 168 6.84 15.76 -17.82
CA VAL A 168 6.78 14.29 -17.95
C VAL A 168 5.35 13.85 -18.18
N PRO A 169 5.10 12.61 -18.68
CA PRO A 169 3.75 12.10 -18.84
C PRO A 169 2.92 12.21 -17.54
N CYS A 170 1.77 12.85 -17.65
CA CYS A 170 0.85 13.14 -16.56
C CYS A 170 -0.54 12.58 -16.84
N ILE A 171 -1.36 12.51 -15.80
CA ILE A 171 -2.79 12.25 -15.86
C ILE A 171 -3.52 13.40 -15.17
N LEU A 172 -4.55 13.94 -15.80
CA LEU A 172 -5.48 14.86 -15.15
C LEU A 172 -6.67 14.06 -14.64
N GLU A 173 -6.98 14.16 -13.35
CA GLU A 173 -8.15 13.52 -12.73
C GLU A 173 -9.12 14.59 -12.21
N GLY A 174 -10.41 14.41 -12.44
CA GLY A 174 -11.45 15.24 -11.84
C GLY A 174 -11.41 15.14 -10.32
N PHE A 175 -11.58 16.25 -9.61
CA PHE A 175 -11.59 16.23 -8.16
C PHE A 175 -12.85 15.54 -7.65
N VAL A 176 -12.70 14.53 -6.80
CA VAL A 176 -13.83 13.75 -6.28
C VAL A 176 -14.34 14.36 -4.97
N PRO A 177 -15.60 14.82 -4.91
CA PRO A 177 -16.23 15.21 -3.64
C PRO A 177 -16.68 13.94 -2.90
N PHE A 178 -15.79 13.34 -2.13
CA PHE A 178 -16.06 12.12 -1.37
C PHE A 178 -16.47 12.42 0.08
N THR A 179 -17.16 11.46 0.71
CA THR A 179 -17.55 11.53 2.13
C THR A 179 -16.66 10.70 3.05
N GLY A 180 -15.86 9.80 2.47
CA GLY A 180 -14.93 8.94 3.18
C GLY A 180 -13.88 8.35 2.24
N GLU A 181 -12.75 7.98 2.80
CA GLU A 181 -11.72 7.19 2.13
C GLU A 181 -11.69 5.82 2.78
N VAL A 182 -11.77 4.77 1.98
CA VAL A 182 -11.76 3.40 2.46
C VAL A 182 -10.75 2.57 1.68
N SER A 183 -10.25 1.50 2.27
CA SER A 183 -9.45 0.52 1.54
C SER A 183 -9.87 -0.90 1.86
N LEU A 184 -9.81 -1.77 0.87
CA LEU A 184 -9.92 -3.21 1.05
C LEU A 184 -8.55 -3.85 0.84
N VAL A 185 -8.09 -4.60 1.83
CA VAL A 185 -6.95 -5.51 1.67
C VAL A 185 -7.50 -6.88 1.28
N ALA A 186 -6.91 -7.49 0.25
CA ALA A 186 -7.24 -8.82 -0.20
C ALA A 186 -5.98 -9.65 -0.43
N VAL A 187 -6.12 -10.97 -0.38
CA VAL A 187 -5.06 -11.92 -0.70
C VAL A 187 -5.59 -12.93 -1.71
N ARG A 188 -4.79 -13.22 -2.75
CA ARG A 188 -5.04 -14.31 -3.70
C ARG A 188 -3.90 -15.31 -3.67
N ALA A 189 -4.21 -16.59 -3.48
CA ALA A 189 -3.26 -17.70 -3.50
C ALA A 189 -2.94 -18.15 -4.94
N ARG A 190 -1.91 -18.99 -5.09
CA ARG A 190 -1.46 -19.54 -6.38
C ARG A 190 -2.53 -20.38 -7.09
N ASP A 191 -3.46 -20.98 -6.35
CA ASP A 191 -4.56 -21.78 -6.87
C ASP A 191 -5.82 -20.94 -7.21
N GLY A 192 -5.74 -19.62 -6.97
CA GLY A 192 -6.83 -18.68 -7.21
C GLY A 192 -7.76 -18.46 -6.02
N GLU A 193 -7.60 -19.18 -4.90
CA GLU A 193 -8.36 -18.89 -3.68
C GLU A 193 -8.13 -17.43 -3.28
N THR A 194 -9.23 -16.70 -3.04
CA THR A 194 -9.18 -15.29 -2.65
C THR A 194 -9.85 -15.10 -1.30
N ARG A 195 -9.24 -14.30 -0.42
CA ARG A 195 -9.83 -13.87 0.84
C ARG A 195 -9.73 -12.36 0.99
N PHE A 196 -10.72 -11.79 1.65
CA PHE A 196 -10.87 -10.35 1.85
C PHE A 196 -10.85 -10.03 3.34
N TYR A 197 -10.12 -8.98 3.72
CA TYR A 197 -10.22 -8.40 5.04
C TYR A 197 -11.44 -7.47 5.11
N PRO A 198 -11.92 -7.10 6.30
CA PRO A 198 -12.93 -6.05 6.43
C PRO A 198 -12.45 -4.72 5.81
N LEU A 199 -13.41 -3.96 5.27
CA LEU A 199 -13.17 -2.61 4.76
C LEU A 199 -12.69 -1.70 5.90
N VAL A 200 -11.70 -0.89 5.59
CA VAL A 200 -11.04 0.00 6.55
C VAL A 200 -11.34 1.44 6.17
N HIS A 201 -11.81 2.26 7.11
CA HIS A 201 -11.84 3.71 6.93
C HIS A 201 -10.46 4.29 7.19
N ASN A 202 -9.99 5.10 6.26
CA ASN A 202 -8.68 5.75 6.29
C ASN A 202 -8.85 7.25 6.49
N THR A 203 -8.06 7.82 7.38
CA THR A 203 -7.96 9.27 7.57
C THR A 203 -6.55 9.69 7.22
N HIS A 204 -6.44 10.61 6.26
CA HIS A 204 -5.18 11.19 5.82
C HIS A 204 -5.02 12.60 6.36
N ASP A 205 -3.79 12.96 6.69
CA ASP A 205 -3.39 14.36 6.92
C ASP A 205 -2.30 14.71 5.91
N SER A 206 -2.50 15.79 5.17
CA SER A 206 -1.54 16.30 4.18
C SER A 206 -1.06 15.23 3.18
N GLY A 207 -1.95 14.31 2.79
CA GLY A 207 -1.66 13.21 1.85
C GLY A 207 -0.96 11.99 2.45
N ILE A 208 -0.81 11.93 3.78
CA ILE A 208 -0.19 10.80 4.50
C ILE A 208 -1.24 10.15 5.39
N LEU A 209 -1.32 8.81 5.35
CA LEU A 209 -2.25 8.04 6.19
C LEU A 209 -1.91 8.21 7.68
N LYS A 210 -2.85 8.80 8.45
CA LYS A 210 -2.75 8.98 9.91
C LYS A 210 -3.39 7.81 10.66
N LEU A 211 -4.62 7.46 10.29
CA LEU A 211 -5.45 6.52 11.04
C LEU A 211 -6.18 5.57 10.08
N SER A 212 -6.23 4.30 10.45
CA SER A 212 -7.02 3.26 9.78
C SER A 212 -7.91 2.55 10.80
N VAL A 213 -9.22 2.52 10.57
CA VAL A 213 -10.18 1.86 11.48
C VAL A 213 -10.90 0.73 10.73
N ALA A 214 -10.75 -0.50 11.22
CA ALA A 214 -11.33 -1.68 10.60
C ALA A 214 -12.83 -1.83 10.92
N SER A 215 -13.66 -1.84 9.88
CA SER A 215 -15.11 -1.95 10.02
C SER A 215 -15.55 -3.36 10.42
N SER A 216 -16.70 -3.47 11.09
CA SER A 216 -17.30 -4.76 11.48
C SER A 216 -18.40 -5.21 10.51
N ALA A 217 -19.09 -4.27 9.85
CA ALA A 217 -20.16 -4.55 8.88
C ALA A 217 -20.34 -3.35 7.94
N HIS A 218 -19.31 -3.04 7.14
CA HIS A 218 -19.39 -1.90 6.23
C HIS A 218 -20.44 -2.17 5.14
N PRO A 219 -21.40 -1.25 4.85
CA PRO A 219 -22.45 -1.50 3.86
C PRO A 219 -21.91 -1.72 2.44
N LEU A 220 -20.73 -1.17 2.13
CA LEU A 220 -20.05 -1.30 0.84
C LEU A 220 -19.06 -2.48 0.75
N GLN A 221 -19.00 -3.35 1.77
CA GLN A 221 -18.05 -4.49 1.82
C GLN A 221 -18.15 -5.36 0.55
N ALA A 222 -19.35 -5.86 0.24
CA ALA A 222 -19.55 -6.75 -0.91
C ALA A 222 -19.22 -6.09 -2.25
N LEU A 223 -19.47 -4.78 -2.38
CA LEU A 223 -19.12 -4.01 -3.58
C LEU A 223 -17.60 -3.90 -3.74
N ALA A 224 -16.89 -3.62 -2.64
CA ALA A 224 -15.43 -3.57 -2.66
C ALA A 224 -14.81 -4.94 -2.98
N GLU A 225 -15.33 -6.02 -2.39
CA GLU A 225 -14.87 -7.39 -2.66
C GLU A 225 -15.04 -7.78 -4.12
N ASP A 226 -16.16 -7.43 -4.74
CA ASP A 226 -16.39 -7.64 -6.16
C ASP A 226 -15.38 -6.85 -7.03
N TYR A 227 -15.16 -5.56 -6.73
CA TYR A 227 -14.20 -4.73 -7.46
C TYR A 227 -12.77 -5.27 -7.35
N VAL A 228 -12.34 -5.63 -6.14
CA VAL A 228 -11.01 -6.18 -5.90
C VAL A 228 -10.87 -7.58 -6.52
N GLY A 229 -11.89 -8.42 -6.43
CA GLY A 229 -11.91 -9.74 -7.05
C GLY A 229 -11.72 -9.68 -8.57
N ARG A 230 -12.39 -8.73 -9.24
CA ARG A 230 -12.21 -8.48 -10.68
C ARG A 230 -10.76 -8.08 -11.01
N VAL A 231 -10.15 -7.20 -10.21
CA VAL A 231 -8.75 -6.78 -10.40
C VAL A 231 -7.79 -7.96 -10.19
N LEU A 232 -7.94 -8.71 -9.09
CA LEU A 232 -7.09 -9.87 -8.80
C LEU A 232 -7.16 -10.93 -9.90
N ALA A 233 -8.35 -11.20 -10.43
CA ALA A 233 -8.55 -12.13 -11.53
C ALA A 233 -7.91 -11.62 -12.83
N ARG A 234 -8.12 -10.33 -13.17
CA ARG A 234 -7.56 -9.73 -14.39
C ARG A 234 -6.03 -9.73 -14.44
N LEU A 235 -5.41 -9.59 -13.28
CA LEU A 235 -3.95 -9.57 -13.13
C LEU A 235 -3.34 -10.96 -12.93
N ASP A 236 -4.14 -12.02 -12.80
CA ASP A 236 -3.72 -13.32 -12.30
C ASP A 236 -2.79 -13.19 -11.08
N TYR A 237 -3.27 -12.41 -10.11
CA TYR A 237 -2.46 -11.90 -9.01
C TYR A 237 -2.16 -12.98 -7.96
N VAL A 238 -0.96 -12.98 -7.36
CA VAL A 238 -0.61 -13.84 -6.23
C VAL A 238 0.03 -13.01 -5.13
N GLY A 239 -0.48 -13.16 -3.90
CA GLY A 239 -0.08 -12.36 -2.74
C GLY A 239 -1.17 -11.42 -2.28
N VAL A 240 -0.78 -10.46 -1.45
CA VAL A 240 -1.66 -9.37 -0.97
C VAL A 240 -1.67 -8.19 -1.92
N LEU A 241 -2.86 -7.61 -2.10
CA LEU A 241 -3.11 -6.34 -2.77
C LEU A 241 -4.03 -5.47 -1.90
N ALA A 242 -3.76 -4.17 -1.85
CA ALA A 242 -4.69 -3.20 -1.30
C ALA A 242 -5.32 -2.39 -2.43
N PHE A 243 -6.61 -2.11 -2.31
CA PHE A 243 -7.35 -1.23 -3.21
C PHE A 243 -7.97 -0.11 -2.38
N GLU A 244 -7.59 1.12 -2.68
CA GLU A 244 -8.15 2.34 -2.09
C GLU A 244 -9.32 2.86 -2.91
N PHE A 245 -10.34 3.35 -2.21
CA PHE A 245 -11.56 3.89 -2.77
C PHE A 245 -11.95 5.20 -2.09
N PHE A 246 -12.64 6.03 -2.87
CA PHE A 246 -13.44 7.14 -2.39
C PHE A 246 -14.89 6.68 -2.23
N GLU A 247 -15.51 6.99 -1.09
CA GLU A 247 -16.95 6.84 -0.87
C GLU A 247 -17.69 8.03 -1.46
N VAL A 248 -18.57 7.77 -2.43
CA VAL A 248 -19.28 8.81 -3.19
C VAL A 248 -20.71 8.37 -3.42
N ASP A 249 -21.69 9.17 -2.99
CA ASP A 249 -23.13 8.94 -3.21
C ASP A 249 -23.62 7.52 -2.84
N GLY A 250 -23.07 6.94 -1.76
CA GLY A 250 -23.41 5.58 -1.32
C GLY A 250 -22.79 4.47 -2.17
N GLY A 251 -21.80 4.78 -3.01
CA GLY A 251 -21.00 3.83 -3.78
C GLY A 251 -19.49 4.05 -3.58
N LEU A 252 -18.70 3.34 -4.39
CA LEU A 252 -17.24 3.41 -4.38
C LEU A 252 -16.72 3.87 -5.74
N LYS A 253 -15.76 4.81 -5.72
CA LYS A 253 -14.89 5.13 -6.86
C LYS A 253 -13.46 4.72 -6.54
N ALA A 254 -12.79 4.06 -7.47
CA ALA A 254 -11.41 3.64 -7.35
C ALA A 254 -10.46 4.85 -7.24
N ASN A 255 -9.61 4.84 -6.21
CA ASN A 255 -8.47 5.75 -6.09
C ASN A 255 -7.24 5.12 -6.73
N GLU A 256 -6.66 4.07 -6.12
CA GLU A 256 -5.47 3.36 -6.64
C GLU A 256 -5.34 1.96 -6.01
N ILE A 257 -4.47 1.12 -6.59
CA ILE A 257 -4.08 -0.18 -6.03
C ILE A 257 -2.60 -0.19 -5.62
N ALA A 258 -2.30 -0.89 -4.54
CA ALA A 258 -0.94 -1.21 -4.12
C ALA A 258 -0.72 -2.73 -4.24
N PRO A 259 0.14 -3.20 -5.17
CA PRO A 259 0.40 -4.62 -5.39
C PRO A 259 1.39 -5.16 -4.34
N ARG A 260 1.05 -5.01 -3.06
CA ARG A 260 1.84 -5.40 -1.90
C ARG A 260 0.99 -5.36 -0.64
N VAL A 261 1.57 -5.80 0.47
CA VAL A 261 1.09 -5.42 1.80
C VAL A 261 1.05 -3.90 1.96
N HIS A 262 0.05 -3.41 2.67
CA HIS A 262 -0.29 -1.99 2.70
C HIS A 262 -0.38 -1.41 4.10
N ASN A 263 -0.10 -0.11 4.21
CA ASN A 263 -0.11 0.61 5.48
C ASN A 263 -1.49 0.52 6.16
N SER A 264 -2.57 0.72 5.39
CA SER A 264 -3.95 0.60 5.90
C SER A 264 -4.34 -0.81 6.36
N GLY A 265 -3.53 -1.83 6.10
CA GLY A 265 -3.72 -3.18 6.60
C GLY A 265 -2.93 -3.51 7.86
N HIS A 266 -2.13 -2.60 8.43
CA HIS A 266 -1.25 -2.91 9.57
C HIS A 266 -2.04 -3.32 10.82
N TRP A 267 -3.28 -2.84 10.98
CA TRP A 267 -4.18 -3.30 12.04
C TRP A 267 -4.39 -4.82 12.05
N THR A 268 -4.21 -5.50 10.91
CA THR A 268 -4.40 -6.96 10.80
C THR A 268 -3.36 -7.77 11.59
N ILE A 269 -2.25 -7.16 12.04
CA ILE A 269 -1.24 -7.86 12.84
C ILE A 269 -1.86 -8.34 14.16
N GLU A 270 -2.58 -7.46 14.85
CA GLU A 270 -3.27 -7.82 16.10
C GLU A 270 -4.77 -8.08 15.90
N GLY A 271 -5.40 -7.37 14.97
CA GLY A 271 -6.84 -7.30 14.81
C GLY A 271 -7.47 -8.33 13.89
N ALA A 272 -6.69 -9.22 13.28
CA ALA A 272 -7.21 -10.31 12.45
C ALA A 272 -6.61 -11.67 12.85
N GLU A 273 -7.31 -12.76 12.56
CA GLU A 273 -6.84 -14.12 12.82
C GLU A 273 -5.54 -14.44 12.08
N CYS A 274 -5.35 -13.89 10.88
CA CYS A 274 -4.13 -13.98 10.09
C CYS A 274 -3.80 -12.61 9.52
N SER A 275 -2.62 -12.08 9.84
CA SER A 275 -2.19 -10.77 9.33
C SER A 275 -2.02 -10.76 7.81
N GLN A 276 -2.13 -9.60 7.19
CA GLN A 276 -1.83 -9.45 5.75
C GLN A 276 -0.41 -9.94 5.41
N PHE A 277 0.55 -9.81 6.34
CA PHE A 277 1.94 -10.19 6.12
C PHE A 277 2.08 -11.71 6.08
N GLU A 278 1.47 -12.40 7.04
CA GLU A 278 1.44 -13.86 7.05
C GLU A 278 0.68 -14.40 5.82
N ASN A 279 -0.48 -13.83 5.50
CA ASN A 279 -1.26 -14.26 4.33
C ASN A 279 -0.54 -13.97 3.00
N HIS A 280 0.19 -12.86 2.88
CA HIS A 280 1.05 -12.61 1.72
C HIS A 280 2.07 -13.74 1.57
N LEU A 281 2.76 -14.10 2.66
CA LEU A 281 3.76 -15.17 2.64
C LEU A 281 3.17 -16.54 2.34
N ARG A 282 2.01 -16.88 2.93
CA ARG A 282 1.30 -18.12 2.64
C ARG A 282 0.92 -18.19 1.17
N ALA A 283 0.34 -17.12 0.62
CA ALA A 283 -0.03 -17.02 -0.78
C ALA A 283 1.19 -17.21 -1.71
N VAL A 284 2.26 -16.44 -1.51
CA VAL A 284 3.43 -16.53 -2.39
C VAL A 284 4.18 -17.84 -2.19
N ALA A 285 4.11 -18.51 -1.03
CA ALA A 285 4.71 -19.83 -0.79
C ALA A 285 3.84 -21.01 -1.28
N GLY A 286 2.59 -20.77 -1.69
CA GLY A 286 1.66 -21.82 -2.08
C GLY A 286 1.08 -22.61 -0.90
N LEU A 287 1.03 -22.01 0.29
CA LEU A 287 0.38 -22.56 1.47
C LEU A 287 -1.11 -22.17 1.50
N PRO A 288 -1.97 -22.95 2.18
CA PRO A 288 -3.36 -22.55 2.42
C PRO A 288 -3.44 -21.21 3.14
N LEU A 289 -4.36 -20.35 2.72
CA LEU A 289 -4.56 -19.03 3.32
C LEU A 289 -5.07 -19.17 4.77
N GLY A 290 -4.66 -18.23 5.62
CA GLY A 290 -5.18 -18.04 6.98
C GLY A 290 -6.48 -17.23 6.99
N SER A 291 -7.27 -17.36 8.06
CA SER A 291 -8.56 -16.66 8.19
C SER A 291 -8.35 -15.15 8.20
N THR A 292 -9.18 -14.40 7.47
CA THR A 292 -9.19 -12.93 7.48
C THR A 292 -10.22 -12.37 8.48
N ALA A 293 -10.78 -13.23 9.33
CA ALA A 293 -11.76 -12.83 10.33
C ALA A 293 -11.16 -11.81 11.31
N LYS A 294 -11.96 -10.79 11.62
CA LYS A 294 -11.61 -9.72 12.54
C LYS A 294 -11.69 -10.20 13.99
N VAL A 295 -10.68 -9.89 14.78
CA VAL A 295 -10.54 -10.18 16.20
C VAL A 295 -10.63 -8.86 16.96
N GLY A 296 -11.84 -8.49 17.38
CA GLY A 296 -12.09 -7.26 18.15
C GLY A 296 -12.17 -5.97 17.32
N GLU A 297 -12.50 -4.88 17.99
CA GLU A 297 -12.52 -3.54 17.40
C GLU A 297 -11.09 -3.01 17.29
N SER A 298 -10.65 -2.71 16.07
CA SER A 298 -9.23 -2.47 15.80
C SER A 298 -8.99 -1.21 15.00
N ALA A 299 -7.91 -0.51 15.34
CA ALA A 299 -7.42 0.65 14.64
C ALA A 299 -5.89 0.64 14.55
N MET A 300 -5.34 1.29 13.54
CA MET A 300 -3.91 1.55 13.42
C MET A 300 -3.67 3.04 13.30
N LEU A 301 -2.72 3.54 14.09
CA LEU A 301 -2.27 4.93 14.08
C LEU A 301 -0.80 4.98 13.65
N ASN A 302 -0.48 5.77 12.62
CA ASN A 302 0.89 5.95 12.17
C ASN A 302 1.67 6.91 13.06
N PHE A 303 2.96 6.61 13.24
CA PHE A 303 3.93 7.53 13.83
C PHE A 303 4.83 8.10 12.75
N ILE A 304 4.68 9.40 12.49
CA ILE A 304 5.36 10.14 11.43
C ILE A 304 6.41 11.06 12.04
N GLY A 305 7.64 11.01 11.54
CA GLY A 305 8.75 11.83 12.01
C GLY A 305 9.43 11.27 13.24
N ALA A 306 8.66 11.00 14.30
CA ALA A 306 9.11 10.45 15.57
C ALA A 306 8.11 9.42 16.11
N VAL A 307 8.57 8.58 17.04
CA VAL A 307 7.70 7.73 17.85
C VAL A 307 7.50 8.42 19.20
N PRO A 308 6.26 8.54 19.72
CA PRO A 308 6.03 9.08 21.06
C PRO A 308 6.79 8.29 22.14
N PRO A 309 6.94 8.81 23.37
CA PRO A 309 7.63 8.10 24.45
C PRO A 309 7.11 6.67 24.60
N VAL A 310 8.00 5.69 24.40
CA VAL A 310 7.63 4.27 24.30
C VAL A 310 6.89 3.80 25.55
N ASP A 311 7.35 4.21 26.73
CA ASP A 311 6.76 3.90 28.03
C ASP A 311 5.32 4.41 28.16
N GLN A 312 4.99 5.55 27.55
CA GLN A 312 3.64 6.09 27.54
C GLN A 312 2.73 5.35 26.56
N VAL A 313 3.23 5.05 25.35
CA VAL A 313 2.44 4.32 24.33
C VAL A 313 2.08 2.93 24.81
N VAL A 314 3.02 2.19 25.40
CA VAL A 314 2.76 0.82 25.89
C VAL A 314 1.98 0.79 27.21
N ALA A 315 1.85 1.92 27.89
CA ALA A 315 0.99 2.04 29.08
C ALA A 315 -0.49 2.23 28.70
N VAL A 316 -0.80 2.63 27.47
CA VAL A 316 -2.17 2.67 26.96
C VAL A 316 -2.69 1.24 26.86
N ALA A 317 -3.78 0.93 27.56
CA ALA A 317 -4.38 -0.40 27.49
C ALA A 317 -4.84 -0.72 26.06
N ASP A 318 -4.78 -2.00 25.68
CA ASP A 318 -5.14 -2.51 24.34
C ASP A 318 -4.24 -2.01 23.19
N CYS A 319 -3.13 -1.33 23.51
CA CYS A 319 -2.20 -0.76 22.55
C CYS A 319 -0.98 -1.66 22.31
N HIS A 320 -0.65 -1.85 21.03
CA HIS A 320 0.49 -2.63 20.57
C HIS A 320 1.41 -1.74 19.74
N LEU A 321 2.60 -1.46 20.27
CA LEU A 321 3.61 -0.63 19.60
C LEU A 321 4.39 -1.44 18.56
N HIS A 322 4.47 -0.89 17.34
CA HIS A 322 5.32 -1.37 16.26
C HIS A 322 6.37 -0.32 15.90
N HIS A 323 7.51 -0.37 16.59
CA HIS A 323 8.65 0.49 16.31
C HIS A 323 9.50 -0.07 15.15
N TYR A 324 9.76 0.71 14.10
CA TYR A 324 10.49 0.24 12.92
C TYR A 324 12.02 0.33 13.06
N GLY A 325 12.52 0.97 14.12
CA GLY A 325 13.97 1.12 14.35
C GLY A 325 14.64 2.05 13.34
N LYS A 326 13.87 2.90 12.67
CA LYS A 326 14.35 3.88 11.70
C LYS A 326 14.80 5.16 12.39
N ALA A 327 15.86 5.77 11.87
CA ALA A 327 16.25 7.12 12.28
C ALA A 327 15.10 8.12 12.04
N PHE A 328 14.86 8.98 13.02
CA PHE A 328 13.85 10.04 12.98
C PHE A 328 14.17 11.06 11.89
N LYS A 329 13.18 11.33 11.03
CA LYS A 329 13.30 12.25 9.90
C LYS A 329 11.91 12.77 9.55
N ASN A 330 11.77 14.07 9.34
CA ASN A 330 10.49 14.70 9.04
C ASN A 330 9.79 14.01 7.85
N GLY A 331 8.50 13.69 8.00
CA GLY A 331 7.69 12.98 7.01
C GLY A 331 7.98 11.47 6.85
N ARG A 332 8.91 10.89 7.63
CA ARG A 332 9.22 9.45 7.56
C ARG A 332 8.29 8.66 8.48
N LYS A 333 7.67 7.60 7.96
CA LYS A 333 6.96 6.59 8.77
C LYS A 333 7.99 5.81 9.60
N VAL A 334 7.98 5.99 10.93
CA VAL A 334 8.98 5.44 11.87
C VAL A 334 8.42 4.38 12.83
N GLY A 335 7.10 4.29 12.91
CA GLY A 335 6.39 3.22 13.62
C GLY A 335 4.89 3.31 13.40
N HIS A 336 4.15 2.44 14.06
CA HIS A 336 2.71 2.59 14.25
C HIS A 336 2.30 2.02 15.62
N ALA A 337 1.09 2.34 16.06
CA ALA A 337 0.40 1.63 17.12
C ALA A 337 -0.83 0.92 16.53
N THR A 338 -1.06 -0.32 16.96
CA THR A 338 -2.33 -1.01 16.74
C THR A 338 -3.10 -1.05 18.04
N LEU A 339 -4.35 -0.63 18.01
CA LEU A 339 -5.31 -0.78 19.08
C LEU A 339 -6.20 -1.99 18.77
N ARG A 340 -6.44 -2.85 19.76
CA ARG A 340 -7.39 -3.97 19.67
C ARG A 340 -8.25 -4.06 20.91
N CYS A 341 -9.43 -3.48 20.85
CA CYS A 341 -10.37 -3.35 21.96
C CYS A 341 -11.56 -4.32 21.84
N ALA A 342 -12.24 -4.55 22.95
CA ALA A 342 -13.44 -5.40 22.98
C ALA A 342 -14.65 -4.79 22.25
N ASP A 343 -14.74 -3.47 22.22
CA ASP A 343 -15.86 -2.73 21.65
C ASP A 343 -15.42 -1.37 21.08
N ARG A 344 -16.33 -0.74 20.32
CA ARG A 344 -16.02 0.46 19.54
C ARG A 344 -15.93 1.73 20.39
N ALA A 345 -16.64 1.79 21.52
CA ALA A 345 -16.55 2.93 22.43
C ALA A 345 -15.18 2.94 23.13
N THR A 346 -14.73 1.78 23.59
CA THR A 346 -13.38 1.61 24.14
C THR A 346 -12.32 1.94 23.09
N LEU A 347 -12.47 1.46 21.84
CA LEU A 347 -11.55 1.79 20.74
C LEU A 347 -11.44 3.31 20.51
N GLN A 348 -12.57 4.03 20.47
CA GLN A 348 -12.56 5.48 20.28
C GLN A 348 -11.83 6.22 21.40
N ALA A 349 -12.01 5.80 22.66
CA ALA A 349 -11.29 6.37 23.79
C ALA A 349 -9.77 6.13 23.66
N ARG A 350 -9.35 4.92 23.28
CA ARG A 350 -7.93 4.59 23.10
C ARG A 350 -7.29 5.30 21.90
N ILE A 351 -8.03 5.51 20.82
CA ILE A 351 -7.57 6.34 19.69
C ILE A 351 -7.24 7.73 20.20
N ALA A 352 -8.14 8.38 20.93
CA ALA A 352 -7.92 9.72 21.45
C ALA A 352 -6.73 9.80 22.42
N GLU A 353 -6.53 8.79 23.28
CA GLU A 353 -5.36 8.71 24.17
C GLU A 353 -4.05 8.63 23.38
N VAL A 354 -3.97 7.79 22.35
CA VAL A 354 -2.75 7.65 21.52
C VAL A 354 -2.53 8.89 20.65
N GLU A 355 -3.57 9.50 20.09
CA GLU A 355 -3.47 10.74 19.31
C GLU A 355 -2.89 11.89 20.16
N ALA A 356 -3.31 12.00 21.43
CA ALA A 356 -2.75 12.99 22.36
C ALA A 356 -1.24 12.81 22.59
N LEU A 357 -0.72 11.57 22.51
CA LEU A 357 0.72 11.30 22.59
C LEU A 357 1.48 11.63 21.29
N ILE A 358 0.81 11.60 20.14
CA ILE A 358 1.41 11.96 18.84
C ILE A 358 1.55 13.48 18.71
N GLU A 359 0.61 14.23 19.29
CA GLU A 359 0.54 15.69 19.20
C GLU A 359 1.33 16.43 20.30
N ALA A 360 1.82 15.71 21.31
CA ALA A 360 2.63 16.22 22.42
C ALA A 360 4.11 16.35 22.03
#